data_AF-A0AAX1F9S0-F1
#
_entry.id   AF-A0AAX1F9S0-F1
#
_cell.length_a   1.000
_cell.length_b   1.000
_cell.length_c   1.000
_cell.angle_alpha   90.00
_cell.angle_beta   90.00
_cell.angle_gamma   90.00
#
_symmetry.space_group_name_H-M   'P 1'
#
loop_
_entity.id
_entity.type
_entity.pdbx_description
1 polymer ?
#
loop_
_entity_poly.entity_id
_entity_poly.type
_entity_poly.pdbx_seq_one_letter_code
_entity_poly.pdbx_strand_id
1 'polypeptide(L)'
;MSFFERFIHALLFETGAVLISAVAVLLFGLSHAGTAFGMSVAVSVTAMVWNFLFNWGFDKIFTGRRERRGWGVRMLQTGAFEGGLLFFTTPLIAWFLHITLWQALLTDISLTLLIVLYSLVYNWAFDHIRAYWLASRYKVS
;
A
#
# COMPACT_ATOMS: atom_id res chain seq x y z
N MET A 1 1.76 8.22 -22.23
CA MET A 1 0.52 8.04 -21.46
C MET A 1 -0.26 9.34 -21.56
N SER A 2 -1.35 9.37 -22.32
CA SER A 2 -2.30 10.49 -22.32
C SER A 2 -2.92 10.66 -20.92
N PHE A 3 -3.42 11.85 -20.60
CA PHE A 3 -4.13 12.10 -19.34
C PHE A 3 -5.30 11.12 -19.14
N PHE A 4 -6.03 10.81 -20.21
CA PHE A 4 -7.15 9.88 -20.18
C PHE A 4 -6.72 8.42 -19.91
N GLU A 5 -5.58 7.99 -20.45
CA GLU A 5 -5.01 6.66 -20.16
C GLU A 5 -4.60 6.53 -18.69
N ARG A 6 -4.01 7.59 -18.12
CA ARG A 6 -3.64 7.63 -16.70
C ARG A 6 -4.87 7.55 -15.80
N PHE A 7 -5.94 8.25 -16.17
CA PHE A 7 -7.19 8.24 -15.43
C PHE A 7 -7.84 6.85 -15.43
N ILE A 8 -7.98 6.21 -16.61
CA ILE A 8 -8.53 4.85 -16.72
C ILE A 8 -7.65 3.85 -15.97
N HIS A 9 -6.34 3.94 -16.10
CA HIS A 9 -5.40 3.10 -15.37
C HIS A 9 -5.59 3.18 -13.86
N ALA A 10 -5.65 4.41 -13.32
CA ALA A 10 -5.86 4.64 -11.89
C ALA A 10 -7.22 4.12 -11.45
N LEU A 11 -8.28 4.41 -12.19
CA LEU A 11 -9.64 3.99 -11.86
C LEU A 11 -9.77 2.46 -11.80
N LEU A 12 -9.24 1.74 -12.80
CA LEU A 12 -9.27 0.28 -12.84
C LEU A 12 -8.41 -0.34 -11.73
N PHE A 13 -7.24 0.24 -11.47
CA PHE A 13 -6.36 -0.21 -10.40
C PHE A 13 -7.05 -0.13 -9.04
N GLU A 14 -7.58 1.05 -8.70
CA GLU A 14 -8.27 1.31 -7.42
C GLU A 14 -9.50 0.42 -7.27
N THR A 15 -10.32 0.29 -8.31
CA THR A 15 -11.52 -0.56 -8.27
C THR A 15 -11.15 -2.01 -8.01
N GLY A 16 -10.14 -2.55 -8.70
CA GLY A 16 -9.69 -3.93 -8.49
C GLY A 16 -9.05 -4.14 -7.12
N ALA A 17 -8.28 -3.18 -6.62
CA ALA A 17 -7.68 -3.23 -5.28
C ALA A 17 -8.76 -3.28 -4.19
N VAL A 18 -9.80 -2.44 -4.30
CA VAL A 18 -10.94 -2.44 -3.38
C VAL A 18 -11.70 -3.77 -3.43
N LEU A 19 -11.97 -4.31 -4.62
CA LEU A 19 -12.68 -5.58 -4.78
C LEU A 19 -11.89 -6.75 -4.17
N ILE A 20 -10.59 -6.85 -4.45
CA ILE A 20 -9.72 -7.89 -3.90
C ILE A 20 -9.65 -7.79 -2.37
N SER A 21 -9.51 -6.57 -1.85
CA SER A 21 -9.49 -6.33 -0.41
C SER A 21 -10.82 -6.70 0.25
N ALA A 22 -11.95 -6.36 -0.38
CA ALA A 22 -13.28 -6.70 0.11
C ALA A 22 -13.49 -8.23 0.13
N VAL A 23 -13.08 -8.94 -0.93
CA VAL A 23 -13.16 -10.40 -0.99
C VAL A 23 -12.28 -11.05 0.09
N ALA A 24 -11.06 -10.56 0.30
CA ALA A 24 -10.19 -11.05 1.36
C ALA A 24 -10.88 -10.91 2.74
N VAL A 25 -11.40 -9.72 3.06
CA VAL A 25 -12.12 -9.45 4.33
C VAL A 25 -13.32 -10.39 4.53
N LEU A 26 -14.10 -10.65 3.47
CA LEU A 26 -15.24 -11.56 3.52
C LEU A 26 -14.82 -13.00 3.77
N LEU A 27 -13.76 -13.49 3.10
CA LEU A 27 -13.25 -14.84 3.27
C LEU A 27 -12.65 -15.07 4.66
N PHE A 28 -12.05 -14.05 5.25
CA PHE A 28 -11.51 -14.11 6.62
C PHE A 28 -12.58 -13.92 7.71
N GLY A 29 -13.87 -13.80 7.36
CA GLY A 29 -14.96 -13.73 8.33
C GLY A 29 -14.95 -12.45 9.19
N LEU A 30 -14.26 -11.40 8.74
CA LEU A 30 -14.15 -10.11 9.44
C LEU A 30 -15.42 -9.25 9.21
N SER A 31 -16.60 -9.86 9.34
CA SER A 31 -17.89 -9.36 8.85
C SER A 31 -18.57 -8.35 9.77
N HIS A 32 -17.82 -7.37 10.29
CA HIS A 32 -18.34 -6.28 11.11
C HIS A 32 -18.07 -4.95 10.40
N ALA A 33 -18.90 -4.59 9.42
CA ALA A 33 -18.69 -3.40 8.58
C ALA A 33 -18.47 -2.10 9.39
N GLY A 34 -19.13 -1.97 10.55
CA GLY A 34 -18.93 -0.82 11.46
C GLY A 34 -17.56 -0.80 12.14
N THR A 35 -17.04 -1.95 12.58
CA THR A 35 -15.71 -2.02 13.19
C THR A 35 -14.60 -1.90 12.15
N ALA A 36 -14.81 -2.42 10.94
CA ALA A 36 -13.89 -2.26 9.81
C ALA A 36 -13.71 -0.79 9.40
N PHE A 37 -14.81 -0.02 9.35
CA PHE A 37 -14.73 1.42 9.07
C PHE A 37 -13.96 2.16 10.17
N GLY A 38 -14.31 1.96 11.44
CA GLY A 38 -13.61 2.57 12.58
C GLY A 38 -12.12 2.20 12.64
N MET A 39 -11.79 0.94 12.38
CA MET A 39 -10.41 0.45 12.29
C MET A 39 -9.66 1.14 11.16
N SER A 40 -10.23 1.21 9.95
CA SER A 40 -9.57 1.83 8.79
C SER A 40 -9.23 3.30 9.03
N VAL A 41 -10.16 4.06 9.64
CA VAL A 41 -9.94 5.45 10.06
C VAL A 41 -8.82 5.54 11.11
N ALA A 42 -8.87 4.70 12.14
CA ALA A 42 -7.87 4.70 13.22
C ALA A 42 -6.46 4.32 12.73
N VAL A 43 -6.35 3.33 11.83
CA VAL A 43 -5.10 2.96 11.15
C VAL A 43 -4.60 4.11 10.29
N SER A 44 -5.47 4.76 9.51
CA SER A 44 -5.08 5.89 8.64
C SER A 44 -4.58 7.09 9.44
N VAL A 45 -5.23 7.43 10.56
CA VAL A 45 -4.80 8.52 11.44
C VAL A 45 -3.45 8.19 12.09
N THR A 46 -3.30 6.96 12.61
CA THR A 46 -2.05 6.47 13.18
C THR A 46 -0.92 6.53 12.15
N ALA A 47 -1.17 6.09 10.92
CA ALA A 47 -0.21 6.13 9.82
C ALA A 47 0.19 7.56 9.46
N MET A 48 -0.77 8.49 9.40
CA MET A 48 -0.49 9.90 9.13
C MET A 48 0.38 10.53 10.22
N VAL A 49 0.05 10.29 11.50
CA VAL A 49 0.82 10.79 12.65
C VAL A 49 2.23 10.19 12.64
N TRP A 50 2.35 8.87 12.44
CA TRP A 50 3.64 8.19 12.38
C TRP A 50 4.49 8.70 11.21
N ASN A 51 3.91 8.88 10.03
CA ASN A 51 4.58 9.45 8.87
C ASN A 51 5.15 10.84 9.15
N PHE A 52 4.37 11.70 9.81
CA PHE A 52 4.87 13.01 10.21
C PHE A 52 6.04 12.91 11.22
N LEU A 53 5.87 12.13 12.30
CA LEU A 53 6.89 11.98 13.34
C LEU A 53 8.18 11.36 12.80
N PHE A 54 8.05 10.32 11.98
CA PHE A 54 9.19 9.64 11.38
C PHE A 54 9.92 10.56 10.40
N ASN A 55 9.21 11.26 9.51
CA ASN A 55 9.85 12.20 8.59
C ASN A 55 10.53 13.34 9.34
N TRP A 56 9.90 13.88 10.39
CA TRP A 56 10.48 14.94 11.21
C TRP A 56 11.74 14.48 11.95
N GLY A 57 11.69 13.31 12.59
CA GLY A 57 12.84 12.72 13.27
C GLY A 57 13.97 12.38 12.30
N PHE A 58 13.64 11.80 11.15
CA PHE A 58 14.61 11.42 10.13
C PHE A 58 15.30 12.64 9.51
N ASP A 59 14.56 13.72 9.24
CA ASP A 59 15.14 14.96 8.72
C ASP A 59 15.99 15.70 9.76
N LYS A 60 15.75 15.50 11.07
CA LYS A 60 16.59 16.02 12.16
C LYS A 60 17.90 15.25 12.32
N ILE A 61 17.88 13.94 12.08
CA ILE A 61 19.08 13.06 12.16
C ILE A 61 19.93 13.18 10.89
N PHE A 62 19.31 13.30 9.72
CA PHE A 62 19.98 13.39 8.42
C PHE A 62 19.77 14.75 7.76
N THR A 63 20.47 15.77 8.25
CA THR A 63 20.52 17.12 7.66
C THR A 63 21.36 17.13 6.37
N GLY A 64 20.74 16.80 5.24
CA GLY A 64 21.40 16.82 3.92
C GLY A 64 20.41 16.72 2.74
N ARG A 65 20.87 17.05 1.51
CA ARG A 65 20.05 16.96 0.29
C ARG A 65 19.52 15.53 0.10
N ARG A 66 18.18 15.35 0.08
CA ARG A 66 17.49 14.05 -0.11
C ARG A 66 18.02 13.27 -1.33
N GLU A 67 18.44 14.00 -2.37
CA GLU A 67 19.04 13.50 -3.62
C GLU A 67 20.34 12.69 -3.44
N ARG A 68 21.17 13.06 -2.44
CA ARG A 68 22.53 12.50 -2.23
C ARG A 68 22.57 11.34 -1.23
N ARG A 69 21.43 10.96 -0.64
CA ARG A 69 21.34 9.84 0.30
C ARG A 69 21.56 8.52 -0.45
N GLY A 70 22.63 7.80 -0.10
CA GLY A 70 22.98 6.51 -0.70
C GLY A 70 21.92 5.43 -0.45
N TRP A 71 21.92 4.38 -1.27
CA TRP A 71 20.94 3.29 -1.24
C TRP A 71 20.75 2.65 0.14
N GLY A 72 21.82 2.51 0.94
CA GLY A 72 21.73 1.95 2.30
C GLY A 72 20.90 2.81 3.27
N VAL A 73 20.99 4.14 3.18
CA VAL A 73 20.19 5.06 4.01
C VAL A 73 18.72 4.98 3.60
N ARG A 74 18.43 4.79 2.31
CA ARG A 74 17.06 4.62 1.82
C ARG A 74 16.44 3.31 2.29
N MET A 75 17.17 2.20 2.21
CA MET A 75 16.70 0.91 2.73
C MET A 75 16.46 0.96 4.24
N LEU A 76 17.37 1.57 5.00
CA LEU A 76 17.19 1.76 6.43
C LEU A 76 15.97 2.64 6.73
N GLN A 77 15.80 3.74 5.97
CA GLN A 77 14.66 4.64 6.13
C GLN A 77 13.34 3.91 5.86
N THR A 78 13.20 3.25 4.73
CA THR A 78 11.98 2.51 4.37
C THR A 78 11.72 1.36 5.33
N GLY A 79 12.75 0.59 5.68
CA GLY A 79 12.61 -0.53 6.62
C GLY A 79 12.23 -0.07 8.03
N ALA A 80 12.84 1.00 8.54
CA ALA A 80 12.52 1.55 9.85
C ALA A 80 11.14 2.24 9.87
N PHE A 81 10.75 2.89 8.77
CA PHE A 81 9.42 3.46 8.62
C PHE A 81 8.35 2.37 8.67
N GLU A 82 8.48 1.36 7.82
CA GLU A 82 7.53 0.26 7.69
C GLU A 82 7.47 -0.57 8.97
N GLY A 83 8.63 -0.94 9.52
CA GLY A 83 8.69 -1.70 10.78
C GLY A 83 8.11 -0.93 11.97
N GLY A 84 8.37 0.38 12.04
CA GLY A 84 7.78 1.24 13.05
C GLY A 84 6.27 1.38 12.87
N LEU A 85 5.79 1.49 11.63
CA LEU A 85 4.37 1.57 11.33
C LEU A 85 3.65 0.29 11.76
N LEU A 86 4.19 -0.88 11.39
CA LEU A 86 3.67 -2.20 11.81
C LEU A 86 3.58 -2.33 13.33
N PHE A 87 4.55 -1.77 14.07
CA PHE A 87 4.53 -1.78 15.53
C PHE A 87 3.33 -1.03 16.13
N PHE A 88 2.86 0.04 15.48
CA PHE A 88 1.68 0.80 15.94
C PHE A 88 0.36 0.28 15.34
N THR A 89 0.37 -0.20 14.10
CA THR A 89 -0.85 -0.71 13.43
C THR A 89 -1.25 -2.08 13.96
N THR A 90 -0.30 -2.98 14.25
CA THR A 90 -0.58 -4.36 14.68
C THR A 90 -1.39 -4.42 15.99
N PRO A 91 -1.03 -3.71 17.08
CA PRO A 91 -1.82 -3.73 18.31
C PRO A 91 -3.21 -3.11 18.12
N LEU A 92 -3.31 -2.11 17.26
CA LEU A 92 -4.57 -1.44 16.96
C LEU A 92 -5.50 -2.39 16.19
N ILE A 93 -5.01 -3.08 15.16
CA ILE A 93 -5.76 -4.10 14.42
C ILE A 93 -6.18 -5.24 15.35
N ALA A 94 -5.28 -5.73 16.20
CA ALA A 94 -5.56 -6.78 17.17
C ALA A 94 -6.70 -6.38 18.12
N TRP A 95 -6.71 -5.12 18.58
CA TRP A 95 -7.74 -4.58 19.45
C TRP A 95 -9.10 -4.45 18.76
N PHE A 96 -9.14 -3.95 17.52
CA PHE A 96 -10.38 -3.79 16.76
C PHE A 96 -11.01 -5.11 16.31
N LEU A 97 -10.18 -6.10 15.95
CA LEU A 97 -10.64 -7.39 15.44
C LEU A 97 -10.73 -8.47 16.53
N HIS A 98 -10.35 -8.15 17.77
CA HIS A 98 -10.29 -9.08 18.90
C HIS A 98 -9.48 -10.36 18.58
N ILE A 99 -8.40 -10.21 17.82
CA ILE A 99 -7.50 -11.30 17.42
C ILE A 99 -6.17 -11.19 18.18
N THR A 100 -5.38 -12.26 18.18
CA THR A 100 -4.05 -12.24 18.79
C THR A 100 -3.10 -11.31 18.00
N LEU A 101 -2.07 -10.77 18.67
CA LEU A 101 -1.04 -9.94 18.01
C LEU A 101 -0.38 -10.65 16.83
N TRP A 102 -0.18 -11.97 16.93
CA TRP A 102 0.38 -12.77 15.85
C TRP A 102 -0.56 -12.85 14.64
N GLN A 103 -1.86 -13.06 14.88
CA GLN A 103 -2.86 -13.06 13.81
C GLN A 103 -3.02 -11.66 13.18
N ALA A 104 -2.97 -10.59 13.98
CA ALA A 104 -3.02 -9.23 13.48
C ALA A 104 -1.82 -8.91 12.59
N LEU A 105 -0.61 -9.29 13.02
CA LEU A 105 0.61 -9.11 12.23
C LEU A 105 0.54 -9.88 10.92
N LEU A 106 0.12 -11.15 10.97
CA LEU A 106 -0.06 -11.95 9.76
C LEU A 106 -1.13 -11.35 8.84
N THR A 107 -2.20 -10.79 9.37
CA THR A 107 -3.25 -10.13 8.58
C THR A 107 -2.72 -8.89 7.87
N ASP A 108 -2.00 -8.03 8.59
CA ASP A 108 -1.41 -6.80 8.05
C ASP A 108 -0.39 -7.11 6.93
N ILE A 109 0.51 -8.07 7.18
CA ILE A 109 1.49 -8.54 6.19
C ILE A 109 0.82 -9.20 4.99
N SER A 110 -0.19 -10.06 5.22
CA SER A 110 -0.86 -10.80 4.14
C SER A 110 -1.62 -9.86 3.21
N LEU A 111 -2.36 -8.88 3.76
CA LEU A 111 -3.07 -7.88 2.96
C LEU A 111 -2.09 -7.00 2.19
N THR A 112 -1.02 -6.54 2.85
CA THR A 112 0.02 -5.73 2.20
C THR A 112 0.67 -6.50 1.05
N LEU A 113 1.08 -7.75 1.29
CA LEU A 113 1.69 -8.61 0.27
C LEU A 113 0.73 -8.89 -0.89
N LEU A 114 -0.55 -9.15 -0.60
CA LEU A 114 -1.59 -9.37 -1.60
C LEU A 114 -1.74 -8.14 -2.52
N ILE A 115 -1.80 -6.93 -1.94
CA ILE A 115 -1.91 -5.68 -2.70
C ILE A 115 -0.64 -5.43 -3.53
N VAL A 116 0.55 -5.69 -2.97
CA VAL A 116 1.83 -5.55 -3.70
C VAL A 116 1.88 -6.51 -4.88
N LEU A 117 1.54 -7.79 -4.68
CA LEU A 117 1.51 -8.78 -5.75
C LEU A 117 0.48 -8.40 -6.83
N TYR A 118 -0.73 -7.98 -6.42
CA TYR A 118 -1.74 -7.47 -7.34
C TYR A 118 -1.22 -6.28 -8.15
N SER A 119 -0.58 -5.31 -7.49
CA SER A 119 0.00 -4.13 -8.15
C SER A 119 1.06 -4.51 -9.16
N LEU A 120 1.96 -5.44 -8.83
CA LEU A 120 2.97 -5.92 -9.79
C LEU A 120 2.34 -6.57 -11.02
N VAL A 121 1.37 -7.48 -10.81
CA VAL A 121 0.69 -8.18 -11.91
C VAL A 121 -0.11 -7.21 -12.77
N TYR A 122 -0.87 -6.30 -12.15
CA TYR A 122 -1.67 -5.32 -12.85
C TYR A 122 -0.81 -4.37 -13.68
N ASN A 123 0.25 -3.79 -13.09
CA ASN A 123 1.16 -2.90 -13.80
C ASN A 123 1.84 -3.62 -14.97
N TRP A 124 2.31 -4.85 -14.76
CA TRP A 124 2.93 -5.65 -15.82
C TRP A 124 1.95 -5.94 -16.96
N ALA A 125 0.73 -6.36 -16.65
CA ALA A 125 -0.29 -6.63 -17.65
C ALA A 125 -0.66 -5.36 -18.43
N PHE A 126 -0.85 -4.24 -17.74
CA PHE A 126 -1.19 -2.97 -18.37
C PHE A 126 -0.11 -2.48 -19.31
N ASP A 127 1.17 -2.56 -18.90
CA ASP A 127 2.30 -2.18 -19.74
C ASP A 127 2.39 -3.06 -20.99
N HIS A 128 2.13 -4.36 -20.88
CA HIS A 128 2.14 -5.29 -22.02
C HIS A 128 1.00 -5.03 -23.00
N ILE A 129 -0.23 -4.81 -22.48
CA ILE A 129 -1.40 -4.46 -23.30
C ILE A 129 -1.16 -3.13 -24.01
N ARG A 130 -0.63 -2.13 -23.31
CA ARG A 130 -0.30 -0.83 -23.88
C ARG A 130 0.79 -0.94 -24.96
N ALA A 131 1.82 -1.74 -24.74
CA ALA A 131 2.86 -1.99 -25.74
C ALA A 131 2.28 -2.64 -27.02
N TYR A 132 1.38 -3.62 -26.85
CA TYR A 132 0.68 -4.25 -27.97
C TYR A 132 -0.20 -3.26 -28.76
N TRP A 133 -0.96 -2.42 -28.06
CA TRP A 133 -1.81 -1.39 -28.67
C TRP A 133 -1.02 -0.29 -29.41
N LEU A 134 0.17 0.07 -28.91
CA LEU A 134 1.05 1.01 -29.60
C LEU A 134 1.70 0.37 -30.85
N ALA A 135 2.09 -0.90 -30.76
CA ALA A 135 2.65 -1.64 -31.89
C ALA A 135 1.63 -1.86 -33.02
N SER A 136 0.35 -2.05 -32.70
CA SER A 136 -0.73 -2.18 -33.70
C SER A 136 -1.06 -0.85 -34.39
N ARG A 137 -0.87 0.30 -33.71
CA ARG A 137 -1.05 1.64 -34.32
C ARG A 137 0.07 2.04 -35.29
N TYR A 138 1.31 1.59 -35.05
CA TYR A 138 2.44 1.87 -35.95
C TYR A 138 2.49 1.00 -37.21
N LYS A 139 1.76 -0.13 -37.25
CA LYS A 139 1.65 -0.96 -38.46
C LYS A 139 0.67 -0.43 -39.52
N VAL A 140 -0.05 0.65 -39.22
CA VAL A 140 -1.13 1.19 -40.07
C VAL A 140 -0.78 2.58 -40.65
N SER A 141 0.45 3.08 -40.42
CA SER A 141 1.00 4.29 -41.08
C SER A 141 2.15 3.92 -42.00
#